data_AF-A0A9W7WF45-F1
#
_entry.id   AF-A0A9W7WF45-F1
#
_cell.length_a   1.000
_cell.length_b   1.000
_cell.length_c   1.000
_cell.angle_alpha   90.00
_cell.angle_beta   90.00
_cell.angle_gamma   90.00
#
_symmetry.space_group_name_H-M   'P 1'
#
loop_
_entity.id
_entity.type
_entity.pdbx_description
1 polymer ?
#
loop_
_entity_poly.entity_id
_entity_poly.type
_entity_poly.pdbx_seq_one_letter_code
_entity_poly.pdbx_strand_id
1 'polypeptide(L)'
;MAGVTTASNCSLSKLQSLHGIFAVYKKQGPTSADVLNALKKALLKEAGVANPNPRKRKKQPLKIGHGGTLDSNASGVLVVGIGEGTKMLTTMLAGSKKYTAVAELGKATDTLDVTGNVVDEKNFDHITKETLEEKLKEYTGEIMQVPPLYSALKKDGKRMSVLLKQGQEVEAKPARPVTVYSLSLQDFSPPLFTIDVECGGGFYVRSLIDDLGKALSSCAHIKELTRTKQGQFTLEEHALREDRWMLADVSQALQPCPKPPEKQTNAKKAKPKDKHSPSKSEGDDEKQSSE
;
A
#
# COMPACT_ATOMS: atom_id res chain seq x y z
N MET A 1 20.67 -41.25 -19.92
CA MET A 1 19.74 -40.34 -19.22
C MET A 1 20.50 -39.13 -18.66
N ALA A 2 20.76 -38.09 -19.46
CA ALA A 2 21.58 -36.94 -19.05
C ALA A 2 21.08 -35.57 -19.57
N GLY A 3 19.76 -35.43 -19.81
CA GLY A 3 19.18 -34.23 -20.43
C GLY A 3 18.31 -33.35 -19.52
N VAL A 4 17.94 -33.82 -18.33
CA VAL A 4 16.92 -33.13 -17.49
C VAL A 4 17.54 -32.21 -16.42
N THR A 5 18.81 -32.42 -16.06
CA THR A 5 19.46 -31.73 -14.93
C THR A 5 19.95 -30.31 -15.27
N THR A 6 20.24 -30.02 -16.55
CA THR A 6 20.82 -28.73 -16.98
C THR A 6 19.79 -27.61 -17.13
N ALA A 7 18.60 -27.91 -17.66
CA ALA A 7 17.52 -26.93 -17.86
C ALA A 7 16.92 -26.42 -16.54
N SER A 8 16.75 -27.30 -15.56
CA SER A 8 16.26 -26.96 -14.22
C SER A 8 17.23 -26.05 -13.44
N ASN A 9 18.54 -26.30 -13.58
CA ASN A 9 19.57 -25.44 -12.96
C ASN A 9 19.61 -24.04 -13.57
N CYS A 10 19.43 -23.92 -14.90
CA CYS A 10 19.37 -22.63 -15.58
C CYS A 10 18.15 -21.81 -15.13
N SER A 11 16.97 -22.45 -15.03
CA SER A 11 15.73 -21.77 -14.62
C SER A 11 15.76 -21.30 -13.16
N LEU A 12 16.38 -22.07 -12.27
CA LEU A 12 16.59 -21.66 -10.88
C LEU A 12 17.56 -20.47 -10.77
N SER A 13 18.67 -20.48 -11.52
CA SER A 13 19.58 -19.33 -11.55
C SER A 13 18.90 -18.07 -12.08
N LYS A 14 18.04 -18.21 -13.09
CA LYS A 14 17.25 -17.09 -13.64
C LYS A 14 16.31 -16.52 -12.59
N LEU A 15 15.55 -17.36 -11.89
CA LEU A 15 14.68 -16.94 -10.78
C LEU A 15 15.45 -16.22 -9.68
N GLN A 16 16.63 -16.73 -9.31
CA GLN A 16 17.47 -16.12 -8.26
C GLN A 16 18.07 -14.78 -8.68
N SER A 17 18.24 -14.54 -9.98
CA SER A 17 18.73 -13.26 -10.52
C SER A 17 17.67 -12.16 -10.62
N LEU A 18 16.39 -12.47 -10.35
CA LEU A 18 15.31 -11.48 -10.42
C LEU A 18 15.36 -10.53 -9.21
N HIS A 19 15.76 -9.28 -9.47
CA HIS A 19 15.79 -8.22 -8.47
C HIS A 19 15.18 -6.94 -9.04
N GLY A 20 14.11 -6.46 -8.41
CA GLY A 20 13.47 -5.20 -8.81
C GLY A 20 12.00 -5.15 -8.43
N ILE A 21 11.31 -4.18 -9.01
CA ILE A 21 9.87 -3.99 -8.83
C ILE A 21 9.17 -4.05 -10.18
N PHE A 22 7.95 -4.56 -10.17
CA PHE A 22 7.07 -4.63 -11.35
C PHE A 22 5.62 -4.59 -10.88
N ALA A 23 4.67 -4.54 -11.81
CA ALA A 23 3.25 -4.58 -11.50
C ALA A 23 2.60 -5.86 -12.00
N VAL A 24 1.64 -6.37 -11.22
CA VAL A 24 0.69 -7.39 -11.67
C VAL A 24 -0.71 -6.86 -11.58
N TYR A 25 -1.60 -7.38 -12.42
CA TYR A 25 -3.03 -7.15 -12.29
C TYR A 25 -3.60 -8.06 -11.21
N LYS A 26 -4.21 -7.45 -10.18
CA LYS A 26 -5.05 -8.15 -9.22
C LYS A 26 -6.51 -8.07 -9.68
N LYS A 27 -7.15 -9.21 -9.90
CA LYS A 27 -8.61 -9.31 -10.07
C LYS A 27 -9.37 -9.10 -8.76
N GLN A 28 -10.66 -8.79 -8.86
CA GLN A 28 -11.58 -8.79 -7.73
C GLN A 28 -11.72 -10.20 -7.14
N GLY A 29 -11.82 -10.30 -5.81
CA GLY A 29 -11.97 -11.56 -5.07
C GLY A 29 -10.77 -11.89 -4.16
N PRO A 30 -9.59 -12.27 -4.70
CA PRO A 30 -8.45 -12.68 -3.89
C PRO A 30 -7.91 -11.52 -3.05
N THR A 31 -7.25 -11.81 -1.93
CA THR A 31 -6.47 -10.78 -1.22
C THR A 31 -5.17 -10.47 -1.99
N SER A 32 -4.55 -9.33 -1.69
CA SER A 32 -3.20 -9.03 -2.23
C SER A 32 -2.16 -10.09 -1.85
N ALA A 33 -2.32 -10.75 -0.70
CA ALA A 33 -1.42 -11.82 -0.27
C ALA A 33 -1.65 -13.11 -1.08
N ASP A 34 -2.90 -13.42 -1.44
CA ASP A 34 -3.22 -14.59 -2.26
C ASP A 34 -2.62 -14.46 -3.66
N VAL A 35 -2.74 -13.27 -4.27
CA VAL A 35 -2.10 -12.96 -5.57
C VAL A 35 -0.59 -13.15 -5.49
N LEU A 36 0.04 -12.62 -4.44
CA LEU A 36 1.49 -12.75 -4.23
C LEU A 36 1.92 -14.22 -4.07
N ASN A 37 1.13 -15.02 -3.36
CA ASN A 37 1.39 -16.45 -3.14
C ASN A 37 1.19 -17.25 -4.43
N ALA A 38 0.17 -16.93 -5.23
CA ALA A 38 -0.08 -17.57 -6.53
C ALA A 38 1.05 -17.27 -7.52
N LEU A 39 1.45 -16.00 -7.65
CA LEU A 39 2.59 -15.58 -8.45
C LEU A 39 3.88 -16.30 -8.03
N LYS A 40 4.17 -16.32 -6.73
CA LYS A 40 5.34 -17.04 -6.20
C LYS A 40 5.31 -18.52 -6.55
N LYS A 41 4.15 -19.16 -6.43
CA LYS A 41 3.97 -20.58 -6.77
C LYS A 41 4.20 -20.83 -8.25
N ALA A 42 3.70 -19.96 -9.12
CA ALA A 42 3.90 -20.05 -10.57
C ALA A 42 5.40 -19.99 -10.93
N LEU A 43 6.12 -18.98 -10.44
CA LEU A 43 7.55 -18.81 -10.73
C LEU A 43 8.42 -19.93 -10.16
N LEU A 44 8.10 -20.43 -8.96
CA LEU A 44 8.81 -21.58 -8.38
C LEU A 44 8.56 -22.88 -9.15
N LYS A 45 7.32 -23.09 -9.62
CA LYS A 45 6.95 -24.25 -10.44
C LYS A 45 7.71 -24.22 -11.77
N GLU A 46 7.77 -23.07 -12.44
CA GLU A 46 8.54 -22.89 -13.68
C GLU A 46 10.04 -23.14 -13.45
N ALA A 47 10.59 -22.69 -12.32
CA ALA A 47 11.99 -22.93 -11.94
C ALA A 47 12.29 -24.36 -11.47
N GLY A 48 11.32 -25.29 -11.51
CA GLY A 48 11.51 -26.68 -11.08
C GLY A 48 11.67 -26.87 -9.57
N VAL A 49 11.27 -25.90 -8.75
CA VAL A 49 11.38 -25.97 -7.28
C VAL A 49 10.15 -26.65 -6.69
N ALA A 50 10.30 -27.89 -6.23
CA ALA A 50 9.24 -28.64 -5.56
C ALA A 50 8.97 -28.11 -4.14
N ASN A 51 7.67 -27.89 -3.82
CA ASN A 51 7.10 -27.64 -2.48
C ASN A 51 8.01 -26.91 -1.48
N PRO A 52 8.09 -25.56 -1.51
CA PRO A 52 8.75 -24.82 -0.44
C PRO A 52 8.01 -25.08 0.88
N ASN A 53 8.63 -25.80 1.81
CA ASN A 53 8.04 -26.08 3.11
C ASN A 53 7.68 -24.75 3.82
N PRO A 54 6.39 -24.44 4.03
CA PRO A 54 5.94 -23.13 4.51
C PRO A 54 6.39 -22.84 5.95
N ARG A 55 6.81 -23.86 6.70
CA ARG A 55 7.19 -23.76 8.12
C ARG A 55 8.67 -23.40 8.36
N LYS A 56 9.56 -23.50 7.36
CA LYS A 56 10.99 -23.15 7.51
C LYS A 56 11.25 -21.69 7.14
N ARG A 57 11.19 -20.81 8.15
CA ARG A 57 11.43 -19.35 8.05
C ARG A 57 12.85 -18.95 7.58
N LYS A 58 13.83 -19.85 7.54
CA LYS A 58 15.26 -19.48 7.46
C LYS A 58 15.88 -19.38 6.05
N LYS A 59 15.28 -19.92 4.98
CA LYS A 59 15.67 -19.60 3.57
C LYS A 59 14.47 -19.80 2.65
N GLN A 60 13.71 -18.74 2.39
CA GLN A 60 12.69 -18.81 1.35
C GLN A 60 13.39 -18.83 -0.02
N PRO A 61 13.02 -19.73 -0.94
CA PRO A 61 13.67 -19.83 -2.25
C PRO A 61 13.44 -18.59 -3.12
N LEU A 62 12.40 -17.81 -2.81
CA LEU A 62 12.11 -16.55 -3.46
C LEU A 62 11.61 -15.53 -2.43
N LYS A 63 12.27 -14.38 -2.35
CA LYS A 63 11.84 -13.23 -1.55
C LYS A 63 10.91 -12.38 -2.41
N ILE A 64 9.67 -12.20 -1.97
CA ILE A 64 8.66 -11.44 -2.71
C ILE A 64 7.76 -10.66 -1.74
N GLY A 65 7.29 -9.49 -2.12
CA GLY A 65 6.41 -8.62 -1.32
C GLY A 65 5.60 -7.69 -2.21
N HIS A 66 4.60 -6.99 -1.65
CA HIS A 66 3.80 -6.00 -2.38
C HIS A 66 3.94 -4.57 -1.82
N GLY A 67 3.81 -3.56 -2.68
CA GLY A 67 4.01 -2.15 -2.38
C GLY A 67 2.80 -1.41 -1.82
N GLY A 68 1.69 -2.11 -1.60
CA GLY A 68 0.48 -1.56 -0.99
C GLY A 68 -0.70 -2.48 -1.15
N THR A 69 -1.33 -2.85 -0.03
CA THR A 69 -2.52 -3.70 -0.03
C THR A 69 -3.61 -3.04 -0.87
N LEU A 70 -4.21 -3.84 -1.74
CA LEU A 70 -5.44 -3.54 -2.43
C LEU A 70 -6.53 -4.45 -1.84
N ASP A 71 -7.69 -3.89 -1.54
CA ASP A 71 -8.80 -4.61 -0.91
C ASP A 71 -9.19 -5.83 -1.74
N SER A 72 -9.71 -6.87 -1.09
CA SER A 72 -10.10 -8.11 -1.78
C SER A 72 -11.11 -7.84 -2.89
N ASN A 73 -12.08 -6.97 -2.61
CA ASN A 73 -13.13 -6.58 -3.56
C ASN A 73 -12.68 -5.55 -4.60
N ALA A 74 -11.47 -5.02 -4.49
CA ALA A 74 -10.92 -4.10 -5.47
C ALA A 74 -10.10 -4.83 -6.53
N SER A 75 -9.93 -4.22 -7.70
CA SER A 75 -9.07 -4.71 -8.78
C SER A 75 -7.97 -3.72 -9.15
N GLY A 76 -7.05 -4.11 -10.05
CA GLY A 76 -6.10 -3.20 -10.68
C GLY A 76 -4.63 -3.46 -10.31
N VAL A 77 -3.82 -2.40 -10.39
CA VAL A 77 -2.35 -2.46 -10.24
C VAL A 77 -1.95 -2.90 -8.84
N LEU A 78 -1.17 -3.97 -8.73
CA LEU A 78 -0.47 -4.37 -7.51
C LEU A 78 1.04 -4.38 -7.77
N VAL A 79 1.76 -3.41 -7.22
CA VAL A 79 3.23 -3.38 -7.33
C VAL A 79 3.84 -4.48 -6.48
N VAL A 80 4.68 -5.29 -7.09
CA VAL A 80 5.38 -6.43 -6.50
C VAL A 80 6.88 -6.16 -6.52
N GLY A 81 7.54 -6.44 -5.39
CA GLY A 81 8.99 -6.43 -5.27
C GLY A 81 9.49 -7.85 -5.19
N ILE A 82 10.51 -8.18 -5.99
CA ILE A 82 11.17 -9.49 -6.02
C ILE A 82 12.65 -9.32 -5.65
N GLY A 83 13.18 -10.25 -4.87
CA GLY A 83 14.57 -10.22 -4.41
C GLY A 83 14.89 -8.92 -3.65
N GLU A 84 15.83 -8.13 -4.17
CA GLU A 84 16.26 -6.88 -3.56
C GLU A 84 15.24 -5.75 -3.73
N GLY A 85 14.40 -5.82 -4.76
CA GLY A 85 13.34 -4.82 -4.97
C GLY A 85 12.29 -4.79 -3.86
N THR A 86 12.23 -5.82 -3.02
CA THR A 86 11.45 -5.78 -1.77
C THR A 86 11.85 -4.63 -0.84
N LYS A 87 13.09 -4.14 -0.93
CA LYS A 87 13.58 -2.98 -0.17
C LYS A 87 12.96 -1.65 -0.64
N MET A 88 12.44 -1.58 -1.87
CA MET A 88 11.82 -0.37 -2.45
C MET A 88 10.32 -0.23 -2.16
N LEU A 89 9.70 -1.28 -1.62
CA LEU A 89 8.25 -1.31 -1.40
C LEU A 89 7.76 -0.23 -0.43
N THR A 90 8.63 0.24 0.46
CA THR A 90 8.36 1.38 1.35
C THR A 90 8.08 2.67 0.59
N THR A 91 8.83 2.95 -0.49
CA THR A 91 8.59 4.10 -1.37
C THR A 91 7.24 3.97 -2.08
N MET A 92 6.88 2.77 -2.52
CA MET A 92 5.60 2.51 -3.18
C MET A 92 4.39 2.66 -2.24
N LEU A 93 4.58 2.39 -0.94
CA LEU A 93 3.57 2.64 0.08
C LEU A 93 3.29 4.14 0.24
N ALA A 94 4.34 4.96 0.26
CA ALA A 94 4.26 6.41 0.40
C ALA A 94 3.85 7.14 -0.89
N GLY A 95 4.18 6.58 -2.07
CA GLY A 95 3.96 7.22 -3.37
C GLY A 95 2.50 7.35 -3.79
N SER A 96 2.27 8.09 -4.89
CA SER A 96 0.93 8.36 -5.40
C SER A 96 0.25 7.12 -6.00
N LYS A 97 -1.08 7.13 -5.96
CA LYS A 97 -1.95 6.07 -6.48
C LYS A 97 -3.14 6.72 -7.18
N LYS A 98 -3.59 6.15 -8.29
CA LYS A 98 -4.82 6.56 -8.97
C LYS A 98 -5.86 5.46 -8.89
N TYR A 99 -7.11 5.86 -8.68
CA TYR A 99 -8.24 4.96 -8.63
C TYR A 99 -9.40 5.52 -9.44
N THR A 100 -10.16 4.60 -10.02
CA THR A 100 -11.53 4.82 -10.46
C THR A 100 -12.43 4.08 -9.47
N ALA A 101 -13.42 4.78 -8.92
CA ALA A 101 -14.33 4.24 -7.93
C ALA A 101 -15.78 4.46 -8.36
N VAL A 102 -16.54 3.38 -8.42
CA VAL A 102 -18.00 3.42 -8.56
C VAL A 102 -18.59 3.31 -7.16
N ALA A 103 -19.44 4.26 -6.79
CA ALA A 103 -20.09 4.31 -5.48
C ALA A 103 -21.61 4.26 -5.64
N GLU A 104 -22.30 3.75 -4.62
CA GLU A 104 -23.76 3.67 -4.54
C GLU A 104 -24.24 4.58 -3.40
N LEU A 105 -25.05 5.59 -3.74
CA LEU A 105 -25.72 6.49 -2.80
C LEU A 105 -26.89 5.78 -2.10
N GLY A 106 -27.26 6.31 -0.95
CA GLY A 106 -28.44 5.88 -0.19
C GLY A 106 -28.24 4.65 0.68
N LYS A 107 -27.04 4.03 0.68
CA LYS A 107 -26.70 2.90 1.57
C LYS A 107 -25.30 3.03 2.15
N ALA A 108 -25.19 2.88 3.48
CA ALA A 108 -23.92 2.65 4.16
C ALA A 108 -23.75 1.17 4.52
N THR A 109 -22.51 0.69 4.50
CA THR A 109 -22.17 -0.66 4.95
C THR A 109 -21.10 -0.64 6.02
N ASP A 110 -21.04 -1.66 6.87
CA ASP A 110 -20.03 -1.78 7.94
C ASP A 110 -18.58 -1.88 7.44
N THR A 111 -18.35 -2.32 6.19
CA THR A 111 -17.03 -2.38 5.54
C THR A 111 -16.72 -1.17 4.66
N LEU A 112 -17.68 -0.26 4.48
CA LEU A 112 -17.67 0.87 3.55
C LEU A 112 -17.53 0.46 2.07
N ASP A 113 -17.83 -0.81 1.77
CA ASP A 113 -17.94 -1.34 0.41
C ASP A 113 -19.09 -2.35 0.31
N VAL A 114 -19.38 -2.81 -0.91
CA VAL A 114 -20.50 -3.72 -1.20
C VAL A 114 -20.38 -5.10 -0.53
N THR A 115 -19.24 -5.43 0.09
CA THR A 115 -19.06 -6.73 0.77
C THR A 115 -19.56 -6.73 2.22
N GLY A 116 -19.88 -5.56 2.76
CA GLY A 116 -20.39 -5.40 4.12
C GLY A 116 -21.89 -5.56 4.22
N ASN A 117 -22.37 -5.61 5.47
CA ASN A 117 -23.79 -5.56 5.76
C ASN A 117 -24.27 -4.10 5.70
N VAL A 118 -25.48 -3.88 5.18
CA VAL A 118 -26.10 -2.55 5.22
C VAL A 118 -26.40 -2.18 6.66
N VAL A 119 -25.95 -1.00 7.07
CA VAL A 119 -26.11 -0.47 8.44
C VAL A 119 -26.94 0.81 8.51
N ASP A 120 -27.12 1.49 7.38
CA ASP A 120 -27.92 2.71 7.27
C ASP A 120 -28.43 2.87 5.83
N GLU A 121 -29.66 3.35 5.68
CA GLU A 121 -30.27 3.67 4.39
C GLU A 121 -30.89 5.06 4.45
N LYS A 122 -30.61 5.90 3.45
CA LYS A 122 -31.05 7.30 3.41
C LYS A 122 -31.53 7.70 2.02
N ASN A 123 -32.42 8.69 1.97
CA ASN A 123 -32.84 9.29 0.71
C ASN A 123 -31.63 9.96 0.01
N PHE A 124 -31.59 9.90 -1.31
CA PHE A 124 -30.61 10.55 -2.17
C PHE A 124 -31.24 11.37 -3.31
N ASP A 125 -32.57 11.47 -3.39
CA ASP A 125 -33.28 12.18 -4.47
C ASP A 125 -32.91 13.66 -4.56
N HIS A 126 -32.46 14.28 -3.45
CA HIS A 126 -32.02 15.67 -3.41
C HIS A 126 -30.60 15.88 -3.94
N ILE A 127 -29.84 14.81 -4.18
CA ILE A 127 -28.45 14.88 -4.63
C ILE A 127 -28.42 15.06 -6.14
N THR A 128 -27.83 16.16 -6.58
CA THR A 128 -27.62 16.48 -8.00
C THR A 128 -26.15 16.36 -8.38
N LYS A 129 -25.88 16.28 -9.68
CA LYS A 129 -24.51 16.26 -10.21
C LYS A 129 -23.71 17.48 -9.71
N GLU A 130 -24.33 18.65 -9.76
CA GLU A 130 -23.73 19.93 -9.39
C GLU A 130 -23.34 19.93 -7.90
N THR A 131 -24.26 19.49 -7.03
CA THR A 131 -23.97 19.40 -5.58
C THR A 131 -22.86 18.41 -5.26
N LEU A 132 -22.79 17.29 -6.00
CA LEU A 132 -21.74 16.31 -5.85
C LEU A 132 -20.38 16.88 -6.29
N GLU A 133 -20.31 17.54 -7.45
CA GLU A 133 -19.10 18.20 -7.95
C GLU A 133 -18.59 19.30 -7.01
N GLU A 134 -19.50 20.08 -6.42
CA GLU A 134 -19.17 21.07 -5.40
C GLU A 134 -18.56 20.42 -4.16
N LYS A 135 -19.16 19.33 -3.66
CA LYS A 135 -18.64 18.61 -2.50
C LYS A 135 -17.28 17.97 -2.74
N LEU A 136 -17.01 17.44 -3.94
CA LEU A 136 -15.69 16.87 -4.26
C LEU A 136 -14.54 17.89 -4.10
N LYS A 137 -14.79 19.19 -4.29
CA LYS A 137 -13.77 20.24 -4.10
C LYS A 137 -13.30 20.32 -2.64
N GLU A 138 -14.18 20.07 -1.67
CA GLU A 138 -13.87 20.07 -0.24
C GLU A 138 -12.92 18.91 0.16
N TYR A 139 -12.83 17.87 -0.67
CA TYR A 139 -11.99 16.68 -0.43
C TYR A 139 -10.69 16.66 -1.26
N THR A 140 -10.35 17.77 -1.91
CA THR A 140 -9.09 17.91 -2.67
C THR A 140 -8.04 18.67 -1.85
N GLY A 141 -6.78 18.24 -1.91
CA GLY A 141 -5.68 18.82 -1.12
C GLY A 141 -5.34 18.01 0.13
N GLU A 142 -4.88 18.70 1.18
CA GLU A 142 -4.57 18.10 2.48
C GLU A 142 -5.83 17.99 3.32
N ILE A 143 -6.24 16.76 3.65
CA ILE A 143 -7.45 16.49 4.45
C ILE A 143 -7.15 15.55 5.61
N MET A 144 -8.01 15.56 6.62
CA MET A 144 -7.97 14.61 7.73
C MET A 144 -8.92 13.46 7.44
N GLN A 145 -8.42 12.22 7.50
CA GLN A 145 -9.22 11.04 7.23
C GLN A 145 -9.15 10.04 8.38
N VAL A 146 -10.30 9.54 8.80
CA VAL A 146 -10.40 8.38 9.71
C VAL A 146 -10.27 7.10 8.88
N PRO A 147 -9.25 6.26 9.16
CA PRO A 147 -9.13 4.96 8.49
C PRO A 147 -10.33 4.05 8.76
N PRO A 148 -10.77 3.23 7.80
CA PRO A 148 -11.86 2.30 8.02
C PRO A 148 -11.46 1.22 9.05
N LEU A 149 -12.45 0.73 9.79
CA LEU A 149 -12.27 -0.38 10.74
C LEU A 149 -11.71 -1.63 10.04
N TYR A 150 -12.30 -1.99 8.91
CA TYR A 150 -11.81 -3.06 8.03
C TYR A 150 -10.60 -2.61 7.20
N SER A 151 -9.44 -2.51 7.85
CA SER A 151 -8.17 -2.11 7.23
C SER A 151 -7.00 -3.04 7.56
N ALA A 152 -5.87 -2.81 6.88
CA ALA A 152 -4.61 -3.50 7.14
C ALA A 152 -3.80 -2.90 8.31
N LEU A 153 -4.32 -1.85 8.97
CA LEU A 153 -3.69 -1.27 10.16
C LEU A 153 -3.65 -2.28 11.30
N LYS A 154 -2.71 -2.08 12.22
CA LYS A 154 -2.50 -2.98 13.35
C LYS A 154 -2.95 -2.38 14.69
N LYS A 155 -3.54 -3.24 15.52
CA LYS A 155 -3.78 -3.04 16.95
C LYS A 155 -3.11 -4.22 17.66
N ASP A 156 -2.22 -3.95 18.60
CA ASP A 156 -1.48 -4.95 19.39
C ASP A 156 -0.80 -6.03 18.52
N GLY A 157 -0.15 -5.60 17.44
CA GLY A 157 0.58 -6.47 16.52
C GLY A 157 -0.27 -7.26 15.50
N LYS A 158 -1.60 -7.31 15.68
CA LYS A 158 -2.56 -7.99 14.79
C LYS A 158 -3.28 -6.99 13.88
N ARG A 159 -3.69 -7.41 12.68
CA ARG A 159 -4.43 -6.56 11.73
C ARG A 159 -5.86 -6.35 12.23
N MET A 160 -6.37 -5.11 12.17
CA MET A 160 -7.74 -4.75 12.60
C MET A 160 -8.81 -5.58 11.87
N SER A 161 -8.70 -5.73 10.56
CA SER A 161 -9.58 -6.61 9.76
C SER A 161 -9.61 -8.08 10.20
N VAL A 162 -8.52 -8.60 10.79
CA VAL A 162 -8.49 -9.97 11.31
C VAL A 162 -9.20 -10.06 12.67
N LEU A 163 -9.01 -9.05 13.52
CA LEU A 163 -9.68 -8.97 14.82
C LEU A 163 -11.21 -8.87 14.66
N LEU A 164 -11.68 -8.01 13.74
CA LEU A 164 -13.11 -7.84 13.44
C LEU A 164 -13.75 -9.14 12.94
N LYS A 165 -13.07 -9.86 12.04
CA LYS A 165 -13.54 -11.17 11.56
C LYS A 165 -13.57 -12.25 12.65
N GLN A 166 -12.85 -12.05 13.75
CA GLN A 166 -12.88 -12.92 14.93
C GLN A 166 -13.94 -12.46 15.95
N GLY A 167 -14.77 -11.47 15.61
CA GLY A 167 -15.78 -10.90 16.51
C GLY A 167 -15.21 -10.03 17.62
N GLN A 168 -13.94 -9.60 17.53
CA GLN A 168 -13.34 -8.73 18.53
C GLN A 168 -13.68 -7.26 18.25
N GLU A 169 -14.00 -6.52 19.31
CA GLU A 169 -14.22 -5.09 19.23
C GLU A 169 -12.91 -4.35 18.91
N VAL A 170 -12.99 -3.49 17.89
CA VAL A 170 -11.87 -2.68 17.46
C VAL A 170 -12.35 -1.24 17.28
N GLU A 171 -11.78 -0.34 18.06
CA GLU A 171 -12.00 1.09 17.91
C GLU A 171 -11.30 1.65 16.67
N ALA A 172 -11.91 2.68 16.08
CA ALA A 172 -11.31 3.42 14.98
C ALA A 172 -9.99 4.06 15.41
N LYS A 173 -9.02 4.06 14.49
CA LYS A 173 -7.80 4.85 14.67
C LYS A 173 -8.15 6.33 14.52
N PRO A 174 -7.43 7.25 15.20
CA PRO A 174 -7.67 8.68 15.05
C PRO A 174 -7.49 9.13 13.60
N ALA A 175 -8.15 10.24 13.25
CA ALA A 175 -7.97 10.87 11.96
C ALA A 175 -6.50 11.23 11.73
N ARG A 176 -6.04 11.09 10.49
CA ARG A 176 -4.66 11.38 10.08
C ARG A 176 -4.63 12.19 8.79
N PRO A 177 -3.58 13.02 8.59
CA PRO A 177 -3.44 13.77 7.35
C PRO A 177 -3.20 12.83 6.16
N VAL A 178 -3.86 13.13 5.05
CA VAL A 178 -3.69 12.49 3.75
C VAL A 178 -3.80 13.54 2.65
N THR A 179 -3.08 13.32 1.56
CA THR A 179 -3.10 14.21 0.39
C THR A 179 -3.94 13.62 -0.73
N VAL A 180 -4.85 14.44 -1.27
CA VAL A 180 -5.59 14.19 -2.51
C VAL A 180 -5.10 15.17 -3.57
N TYR A 181 -4.40 14.66 -4.57
CA TYR A 181 -3.79 15.47 -5.64
C TYR A 181 -4.81 15.90 -6.69
N SER A 182 -5.75 15.02 -7.02
CA SER A 182 -6.88 15.35 -7.89
C SER A 182 -8.08 14.46 -7.55
N LEU A 183 -9.28 15.00 -7.71
CA LEU A 183 -10.54 14.32 -7.48
C LEU A 183 -11.57 14.89 -8.46
N SER A 184 -12.26 14.03 -9.21
CA SER A 184 -13.18 14.46 -10.26
C SER A 184 -14.31 13.46 -10.46
N LEU A 185 -15.50 13.99 -10.80
CA LEU A 185 -16.66 13.19 -11.18
C LEU A 185 -16.55 12.80 -12.65
N GLN A 186 -16.72 11.52 -12.95
CA GLN A 186 -16.66 10.95 -14.29
C GLN A 186 -18.04 10.62 -14.83
N ASP A 187 -18.91 10.02 -13.99
CA ASP A 187 -20.29 9.69 -14.33
C ASP A 187 -21.20 9.92 -13.13
N PHE A 188 -22.44 10.32 -13.40
CA PHE A 188 -23.48 10.50 -12.38
C PHE A 188 -24.81 9.98 -12.90
N SER A 189 -25.14 8.77 -12.46
CA SER A 189 -26.34 8.03 -12.85
C SER A 189 -26.97 7.41 -11.58
N PRO A 190 -27.61 8.22 -10.70
CA PRO A 190 -28.08 7.79 -9.40
C PRO A 190 -28.90 6.48 -9.43
N PRO A 191 -28.72 5.58 -8.43
CA PRO A 191 -27.94 5.79 -7.22
C PRO A 191 -26.42 5.69 -7.42
N LEU A 192 -25.94 5.42 -8.63
CA LEU A 192 -24.52 5.25 -8.90
C LEU A 192 -23.84 6.55 -9.33
N PHE A 193 -22.57 6.69 -8.93
CA PHE A 193 -21.68 7.71 -9.47
C PHE A 193 -20.25 7.18 -9.53
N THR A 194 -19.47 7.71 -10.46
CA THR A 194 -18.08 7.30 -10.68
C THR A 194 -17.15 8.48 -10.47
N ILE A 195 -16.13 8.30 -9.63
CA ILE A 195 -15.06 9.30 -9.43
C ILE A 195 -13.71 8.75 -9.84
N ASP A 196 -12.85 9.64 -10.30
CA ASP A 196 -11.41 9.41 -10.40
C ASP A 196 -10.68 10.20 -9.33
N VAL A 197 -9.74 9.55 -8.65
CA VAL A 197 -8.95 10.13 -7.56
C VAL A 197 -7.47 9.78 -7.70
N GLU A 198 -6.60 10.79 -7.61
CA GLU A 198 -5.17 10.63 -7.40
C GLU A 198 -4.81 11.05 -5.97
N CYS A 199 -4.20 10.16 -5.19
CA CYS A 199 -3.95 10.38 -3.77
C CYS A 199 -2.57 9.87 -3.33
N GLY A 200 -2.11 10.34 -2.17
CA GLY A 200 -0.87 9.92 -1.53
C GLY A 200 -0.94 8.55 -0.83
N GLY A 201 0.13 8.21 -0.12
CA GLY A 201 0.17 7.06 0.77
C GLY A 201 -0.81 7.15 1.94
N GLY A 202 -1.45 6.03 2.29
CA GLY A 202 -2.33 5.95 3.47
C GLY A 202 -3.77 6.47 3.26
N PHE A 203 -4.11 6.95 2.07
CA PHE A 203 -5.48 7.32 1.72
C PHE A 203 -6.38 6.10 1.52
N TYR A 204 -7.63 6.18 2.01
CA TYR A 204 -8.68 5.18 1.82
C TYR A 204 -9.83 5.75 1.00
N VAL A 205 -10.01 5.23 -0.22
CA VAL A 205 -11.14 5.62 -1.09
C VAL A 205 -12.49 5.24 -0.45
N ARG A 206 -12.53 4.14 0.29
CA ARG A 206 -13.71 3.72 1.07
C ARG A 206 -14.17 4.78 2.09
N SER A 207 -13.23 5.34 2.87
CA SER A 207 -13.54 6.43 3.80
C SER A 207 -13.98 7.70 3.06
N LEU A 208 -13.33 8.03 1.94
CA LEU A 208 -13.75 9.18 1.11
C LEU A 208 -15.23 9.09 0.71
N ILE A 209 -15.66 7.94 0.21
CA ILE A 209 -17.04 7.76 -0.25
C ILE A 209 -18.05 7.84 0.91
N ASP A 210 -17.73 7.22 2.04
CA ASP A 210 -18.57 7.30 3.25
C ASP A 210 -18.69 8.74 3.77
N ASP A 211 -17.57 9.46 3.85
CA ASP A 211 -17.54 10.87 4.25
C ASP A 211 -18.31 11.76 3.28
N LEU A 212 -18.17 11.52 1.96
CA LEU A 212 -18.88 12.25 0.91
C LEU A 212 -20.40 12.03 1.01
N GLY A 213 -20.84 10.79 1.25
CA GLY A 213 -22.25 10.48 1.47
C GLY A 213 -22.83 11.26 2.65
N LYS A 214 -22.10 11.34 3.77
CA LYS A 214 -22.49 12.12 4.95
C LYS A 214 -22.54 13.62 4.64
N ALA A 215 -21.55 14.16 3.93
CA ALA A 215 -21.49 15.57 3.54
C ALA A 215 -22.64 15.99 2.61
N LEU A 216 -23.20 15.03 1.86
CA LEU A 216 -24.39 15.19 1.01
C LEU A 216 -25.70 14.97 1.79
N SER A 217 -25.65 14.88 3.12
CA SER A 217 -26.82 14.58 3.97
C SER A 217 -27.52 13.26 3.61
N SER A 218 -26.74 12.26 3.18
CA SER A 218 -27.19 10.91 2.85
C SER A 218 -26.16 9.89 3.38
N CYS A 219 -25.96 8.79 2.66
CA CYS A 219 -24.89 7.83 2.87
C CYS A 219 -24.44 7.23 1.54
N ALA A 220 -23.24 6.65 1.50
CA ALA A 220 -22.73 5.97 0.32
C ALA A 220 -21.71 4.89 0.68
N HIS A 221 -21.51 3.93 -0.21
CA HIS A 221 -20.45 2.94 -0.10
C HIS A 221 -19.82 2.63 -1.46
N ILE A 222 -18.62 2.04 -1.46
CA ILE A 222 -17.95 1.59 -2.68
C ILE A 222 -18.67 0.39 -3.29
N LYS A 223 -19.11 0.54 -4.54
CA LYS A 223 -19.62 -0.57 -5.36
C LYS A 223 -18.50 -1.32 -6.05
N GLU A 224 -17.64 -0.58 -6.75
CA GLU A 224 -16.47 -1.10 -7.45
C GLU A 224 -15.28 -0.17 -7.25
N LEU A 225 -14.08 -0.76 -7.17
CA LEU A 225 -12.85 0.01 -6.98
C LEU A 225 -11.73 -0.59 -7.82
N THR A 226 -11.14 0.22 -8.67
CA THR A 226 -10.01 -0.17 -9.52
C THR A 226 -8.84 0.77 -9.31
N ARG A 227 -7.69 0.26 -8.88
CA ARG A 227 -6.43 1.02 -8.85
C ARG A 227 -5.83 1.04 -10.25
N THR A 228 -5.98 2.15 -10.95
CA THR A 228 -5.46 2.35 -12.31
C THR A 228 -3.97 2.66 -12.34
N LYS A 229 -3.40 3.17 -11.22
CA LYS A 229 -1.97 3.48 -11.13
C LYS A 229 -1.41 3.32 -9.72
N GLN A 230 -0.14 2.93 -9.61
CA GLN A 230 0.66 3.05 -8.39
C GLN A 230 2.10 3.45 -8.74
N GLY A 231 2.53 4.62 -8.27
CA GLY A 231 3.83 5.18 -8.65
C GLY A 231 3.93 5.31 -10.17
N GLN A 232 4.97 4.76 -10.78
CA GLN A 232 5.14 4.75 -12.24
C GLN A 232 4.30 3.69 -12.97
N PHE A 233 3.70 2.73 -12.26
CA PHE A 233 3.03 1.59 -12.88
C PHE A 233 1.56 1.88 -13.16
N THR A 234 1.18 1.84 -14.42
CA THR A 234 -0.20 1.96 -14.93
C THR A 234 -0.82 0.58 -15.18
N LEU A 235 -2.15 0.52 -15.12
CA LEU A 235 -2.91 -0.72 -15.34
C LEU A 235 -2.77 -1.22 -16.77
N GLU A 236 -2.76 -0.30 -17.72
CA GLU A 236 -2.79 -0.56 -19.16
C GLU A 236 -1.44 -1.05 -19.68
N GLU A 237 -0.34 -0.43 -19.22
CA GLU A 237 0.98 -0.66 -19.82
C GLU A 237 1.82 -1.65 -19.01
N HIS A 238 1.64 -1.71 -17.69
CA HIS A 238 2.61 -2.38 -16.81
C HIS A 238 2.07 -3.62 -16.09
N ALA A 239 0.76 -3.73 -15.87
CA ALA A 239 0.21 -4.75 -14.99
C ALA A 239 0.14 -6.13 -15.67
N LEU A 240 1.07 -7.03 -15.32
CA LEU A 240 1.06 -8.40 -15.84
C LEU A 240 -0.16 -9.18 -15.36
N ARG A 241 -0.89 -9.77 -16.31
CA ARG A 241 -2.00 -10.70 -16.04
C ARG A 241 -1.47 -12.10 -15.67
N GLU A 242 -2.35 -12.91 -15.09
CA GLU A 242 -2.02 -14.23 -14.49
C GLU A 242 -1.42 -15.23 -15.49
N ASP A 243 -1.85 -15.17 -16.75
CA ASP A 243 -1.34 -15.93 -17.89
C ASP A 243 0.09 -15.54 -18.31
N ARG A 244 0.57 -14.36 -17.89
CA ARG A 244 1.91 -13.83 -18.15
C ARG A 244 2.84 -13.87 -16.95
N TRP A 245 2.54 -14.68 -15.93
CA TRP A 245 3.42 -14.85 -14.78
C TRP A 245 4.55 -15.85 -15.04
N MET A 246 5.30 -15.63 -16.13
CA MET A 246 6.47 -16.42 -16.50
C MET A 246 7.77 -15.68 -16.15
N LEU A 247 8.86 -16.43 -15.93
CA LEU A 247 10.17 -15.85 -15.61
C LEU A 247 10.65 -14.85 -16.67
N ALA A 248 10.34 -15.11 -17.95
CA ALA A 248 10.69 -14.21 -19.05
C ALA A 248 9.92 -12.87 -18.97
N ASP A 249 8.59 -12.93 -18.83
CA ASP A 249 7.74 -11.74 -18.69
C ASP A 249 8.11 -10.90 -17.47
N VAL A 250 8.29 -11.56 -16.31
CA VAL A 250 8.70 -10.86 -15.10
C VAL A 250 10.05 -10.21 -15.31
N SER A 251 11.03 -10.93 -15.87
CA SER A 251 12.36 -10.37 -16.16
C SER A 251 12.31 -9.14 -17.07
N GLN A 252 11.40 -9.11 -18.05
CA GLN A 252 11.21 -7.98 -18.94
C GLN A 252 10.50 -6.81 -18.27
N ALA A 253 9.52 -7.09 -17.40
CA ALA A 253 8.73 -6.07 -16.70
C ALA A 253 9.46 -5.44 -15.50
N LEU A 254 10.56 -6.04 -15.04
CA LEU A 254 11.32 -5.55 -13.90
C LEU A 254 11.90 -4.16 -14.19
N GLN A 255 11.49 -3.21 -13.37
CA GLN A 255 12.16 -1.93 -13.26
C GLN A 255 13.31 -2.09 -12.25
N PRO A 256 14.55 -1.75 -12.64
CA PRO A 256 15.71 -1.89 -11.78
C PRO A 256 15.59 -0.96 -10.58
N CYS A 257 16.15 -1.39 -9.45
CA CYS A 257 16.25 -0.52 -8.28
C CYS A 257 17.11 0.71 -8.62
N PRO A 258 16.63 1.96 -8.41
CA PRO A 258 17.53 3.09 -8.30
C PRO A 258 18.55 2.73 -7.23
N LYS A 259 19.84 2.74 -7.59
CA LYS A 259 20.90 2.57 -6.59
C LYS A 259 20.66 3.67 -5.54
N PRO A 260 20.65 3.35 -4.24
CA PRO A 260 20.62 4.40 -3.23
C PRO A 260 21.78 5.36 -3.54
N PRO A 261 21.61 6.68 -3.38
CA PRO A 261 22.72 7.60 -3.56
C PRO A 261 23.86 7.12 -2.66
N GLU A 262 25.03 6.91 -3.27
CA GLU A 262 26.22 6.48 -2.53
C GLU A 262 26.38 7.42 -1.34
N LYS A 263 26.42 6.83 -0.13
CA LYS A 263 26.76 7.61 1.06
C LYS A 263 28.15 8.18 0.80
N GLN A 264 28.25 9.48 0.56
CA GLN A 264 29.52 10.17 0.59
C GLN A 264 30.16 9.84 1.93
N THR A 265 31.24 9.06 1.89
CA THR A 265 32.07 8.80 3.05
C THR A 265 32.68 10.14 3.43
N ASN A 266 32.10 10.81 4.43
CA ASN A 266 32.73 11.97 5.04
C ASN A 266 34.09 11.51 5.60
N ALA A 267 35.16 11.88 4.91
CA ALA A 267 36.51 11.80 5.44
C ALA A 267 36.53 12.52 6.78
N LYS A 268 36.97 11.82 7.82
CA LYS A 268 37.16 12.38 9.17
C LYS A 268 38.10 13.59 9.06
N LYS A 269 37.58 14.81 9.22
CA LYS A 269 38.41 16.00 9.47
C LYS A 269 39.14 15.79 10.80
N ALA A 270 40.47 15.78 10.74
CA ALA A 270 41.34 15.77 11.91
C ALA A 270 41.13 17.06 12.73
N LYS A 271 40.99 16.94 14.05
CA LYS A 271 40.98 18.08 14.97
C LYS A 271 42.41 18.62 15.15
N PRO A 272 42.65 19.94 15.12
CA PRO A 272 43.92 20.52 15.55
C PRO A 272 44.04 20.41 17.08
N LYS A 273 45.25 20.10 17.55
CA LYS A 273 45.63 20.15 18.96
C LYS A 273 46.09 21.58 19.26
N ASP A 274 45.37 22.30 20.12
CA ASP A 274 45.94 23.47 20.78
C ASP A 274 46.23 23.17 22.25
N LYS A 275 47.51 23.34 22.58
CA LYS A 275 48.07 23.31 23.93
C LYS A 275 48.12 24.76 24.42
N HIS A 276 47.39 25.08 25.48
CA HIS A 276 47.89 26.03 26.47
C HIS A 276 47.14 25.89 27.80
N SER A 277 47.89 25.53 28.83
CA SER A 277 47.67 25.88 30.22
C SER A 277 48.91 26.69 30.63
N PRO A 278 48.83 27.63 31.59
CA PRO A 278 48.86 27.20 32.99
C PRO A 278 48.09 28.09 34.00
N SER A 279 47.71 27.42 35.11
CA SER A 279 47.79 27.86 36.54
C SER A 279 47.06 29.11 37.00
N LYS A 280 46.59 29.29 38.23
CA LYS A 280 46.41 28.54 39.49
C LYS A 280 45.73 29.59 40.39
N SER A 281 44.76 29.22 41.21
CA SER A 281 44.61 29.78 42.57
C SER A 281 43.58 28.97 43.36
N GLU A 282 44.08 28.37 44.43
CA GLU A 282 43.37 27.73 45.54
C GLU A 282 42.58 28.77 46.35
N GLY A 283 41.60 28.31 47.12
CA GLY A 283 40.87 29.12 48.09
C GLY A 283 39.67 28.38 48.64
N ASP A 284 39.78 27.98 49.90
CA ASP A 284 38.97 27.03 50.65
C ASP A 284 37.58 27.53 51.11
N ASP A 285 36.83 26.54 51.60
CA ASP A 285 36.11 26.54 52.88
C ASP A 285 34.61 26.92 53.03
N GLU A 286 33.97 26.01 53.77
CA GLU A 286 32.89 26.13 54.75
C GLU A 286 31.43 26.49 54.36
N LYS A 287 30.57 25.47 54.56
CA LYS A 287 29.52 25.42 55.60
C LYS A 287 28.72 26.73 55.88
N GLN A 288 27.41 26.72 55.64
CA GLN A 288 26.35 26.67 56.66
C GLN A 288 24.95 26.99 56.13
N SER A 289 23.99 26.42 56.85
CA SER A 289 22.53 26.47 56.82
C SER A 289 21.88 27.80 57.21
N SER A 290 20.72 28.10 56.62
CA SER A 290 19.50 28.82 57.09
C SER A 290 18.83 29.40 55.83
N GLU A 291 17.53 29.30 55.55
CA GLU A 291 16.30 29.11 56.34
C GLU A 291 15.35 28.06 55.69
#